data_AF-A0A562LCA4-F1
#
_entry.id   AF-A0A562LCA4-F1
#
_cell.length_a   1.000
_cell.length_b   1.000
_cell.length_c   1.000
_cell.angle_alpha   90.00
_cell.angle_beta   90.00
_cell.angle_gamma   90.00
#
_symmetry.space_group_name_H-M   'P 1'
#
loop_
_entity.id
_entity.type
_entity.pdbx_description
1 polymer ?
#
loop_
_entity_poly.entity_id
_entity_poly.type
_entity_poly.pdbx_seq_one_letter_code
_entity_poly.pdbx_strand_id
1 'polypeptide(L)' 'MADLREKLDKLRADAADLVLMSRRTSDPQKRALFERLADELAIEALELEQVVKAQSRRSGPRDLDKVVPLKARPAGR' A
#
# COMPACT_ATOMS: atom_id res chain seq x y z
N MET A 1 -1.45 -14.66 2.13
CA MET A 1 -0.88 -13.39 1.61
C MET A 1 -1.56 -12.94 0.33
N ALA A 2 -1.94 -13.87 -0.55
CA ALA A 2 -2.77 -13.57 -1.72
C ALA A 2 -4.04 -12.80 -1.32
N ASP A 3 -4.67 -13.17 -0.20
CA ASP A 3 -5.94 -12.60 0.27
C ASP A 3 -5.87 -11.11 0.59
N LEU A 4 -4.76 -10.63 1.20
CA LEU A 4 -4.59 -9.20 1.52
C LEU A 4 -4.23 -8.39 0.28
N ARG A 5 -3.49 -9.00 -0.67
CA ARG A 5 -3.15 -8.37 -1.94
C ARG A 5 -4.38 -8.23 -2.83
N GLU A 6 -5.19 -9.28 -2.90
CA GLU A 6 -6.46 -9.30 -3.61
C GLU A 6 -7.46 -8.29 -3.04
N LYS A 7 -7.55 -8.20 -1.70
CA LYS A 7 -8.35 -7.15 -1.04
C LYS A 7 -7.87 -5.74 -1.39
N LEU A 8 -6.55 -5.52 -1.44
CA LEU A 8 -5.98 -4.23 -1.83
C LEU A 8 -6.33 -3.87 -3.29
N ASP A 9 -6.19 -4.83 -4.21
CA ASP A 9 -6.51 -4.61 -5.62
C ASP A 9 -8.01 -4.35 -5.79
N LYS A 10 -8.86 -5.05 -5.03
CA LYS A 10 -10.30 -4.80 -5.01
C LYS A 10 -10.65 -3.39 -4.52
N LEU A 11 -10.10 -2.96 -3.37
CA LEU A 11 -10.36 -1.61 -2.84
C LEU A 11 -9.97 -0.52 -3.84
N ARG A 12 -8.85 -0.70 -4.55
CA ARG A 12 -8.40 0.23 -5.60
C ARG A 12 -9.33 0.24 -6.81
N ALA A 13 -9.82 -0.93 -7.23
CA ALA A 13 -10.79 -1.04 -8.31
C ALA A 13 -12.11 -0.36 -7.93
N ASP A 14 -12.64 -0.65 -6.75
CA ASP A 14 -13.89 -0.08 -6.24
C ASP A 14 -13.79 1.45 -6.11
N ALA A 15 -12.66 1.98 -5.60
CA ALA A 15 -12.41 3.41 -5.54
C ALA A 15 -12.39 4.06 -6.94
N ALA A 16 -11.73 3.44 -7.90
CA ALA A 16 -11.67 3.93 -9.29
C ALA A 16 -13.04 3.92 -9.96
N ASP A 17 -13.85 2.89 -9.71
CA ASP A 17 -15.22 2.80 -10.22
C ASP A 17 -16.12 3.90 -9.64
N LEU A 18 -15.98 4.22 -8.36
CA LEU A 18 -16.73 5.31 -7.72
C LEU A 18 -16.35 6.69 -8.29
N VAL A 19 -15.06 6.93 -8.57
CA VAL A 19 -14.62 8.15 -9.29
C VAL A 19 -15.25 8.20 -10.68
N LEU A 20 -15.35 7.07 -11.38
CA LEU A 20 -15.99 7.02 -12.68
C LEU A 20 -17.50 7.29 -12.58
N MET A 21 -18.17 6.75 -11.56
CA MET A 21 -19.59 7.01 -11.27
C MET A 21 -19.84 8.49 -10.95
N SER A 22 -18.98 9.14 -10.16
CA SER A 22 -19.13 10.55 -9.82
C SER A 22 -19.07 11.45 -11.08
N ARG A 23 -18.14 11.15 -11.99
CA ARG A 23 -17.98 11.84 -13.27
C ARG A 23 -19.17 11.66 -14.21
N ARG A 24 -19.80 10.48 -14.20
CA ARG A 24 -20.97 10.15 -15.03
C ARG A 24 -22.29 10.64 -14.44
N THR A 25 -22.30 11.00 -13.17
CA THR A 25 -23.52 11.41 -12.45
C THR A 25 -23.81 12.89 -12.68
N SER A 26 -25.04 13.21 -13.08
CA SER A 26 -25.51 14.60 -13.26
C SER A 26 -26.06 15.23 -11.97
N ASP A 27 -26.42 14.41 -10.99
CA ASP A 27 -26.92 14.84 -9.68
C ASP A 27 -25.73 15.27 -8.79
N PRO A 28 -25.67 16.55 -8.35
CA PRO A 28 -24.53 17.05 -7.58
C PRO A 28 -24.40 16.40 -6.20
N GLN A 29 -25.50 15.99 -5.56
CA GLN A 29 -25.46 15.33 -4.26
C GLN A 29 -24.91 13.92 -4.39
N LYS A 30 -25.36 13.18 -5.40
CA LYS A 30 -24.84 11.83 -5.69
C LYS A 30 -23.38 11.86 -6.14
N ARG A 31 -23.00 12.86 -6.94
CA ARG A 31 -21.58 13.07 -7.32
C ARG A 31 -20.70 13.24 -6.08
N ALA A 32 -21.07 14.14 -5.18
CA ALA A 32 -20.32 14.38 -3.96
C ALA A 32 -20.26 13.13 -3.05
N LEU A 33 -21.32 12.33 -3.00
CA LEU A 33 -21.31 11.06 -2.26
C LEU A 33 -20.33 10.05 -2.85
N PHE A 34 -20.33 9.88 -4.18
CA PHE A 34 -19.40 8.98 -4.86
C PHE A 34 -17.95 9.44 -4.72
N GLU A 35 -17.68 10.74 -4.79
CA GLU A 35 -16.34 11.31 -4.55
C GLU A 35 -15.86 10.99 -3.13
N ARG A 36 -16.68 11.28 -2.11
CA ARG A 36 -16.31 10.96 -0.71
C ARG A 36 -16.06 9.47 -0.51
N LEU A 37 -16.92 8.61 -1.06
CA LEU A 37 -16.75 7.17 -0.90
C LEU A 37 -15.50 6.67 -1.62
N ALA A 38 -15.17 7.22 -2.78
CA ALA A 38 -13.92 6.91 -3.48
C ALA A 38 -12.70 7.32 -2.65
N ASP A 39 -12.73 8.48 -2.01
CA ASP A 39 -11.65 8.97 -1.15
C ASP A 39 -11.46 8.04 0.06
N GLU A 40 -12.53 7.64 0.75
CA GLU A 40 -12.46 6.71 1.88
C GLU A 40 -11.85 5.36 1.47
N LEU A 41 -12.28 4.77 0.34
CA LEU A 41 -11.71 3.52 -0.15
C LEU A 41 -10.24 3.66 -0.58
N ALA A 42 -9.86 4.82 -1.12
CA ALA A 42 -8.47 5.10 -1.46
C ALA A 42 -7.60 5.20 -0.20
N ILE A 43 -8.11 5.81 0.88
CA ILE A 43 -7.43 5.87 2.18
C ILE A 43 -7.26 4.45 2.74
N GLU A 44 -8.32 3.64 2.77
CA GLU A 44 -8.26 2.26 3.27
C GLU A 44 -7.26 1.41 2.45
N ALA A 45 -7.22 1.59 1.13
CA ALA A 45 -6.24 0.94 0.28
C ALA A 45 -4.79 1.34 0.63
N LEU A 46 -4.54 2.61 0.95
CA LEU A 46 -3.20 3.08 1.37
C LEU A 46 -2.78 2.46 2.71
N GLU A 47 -3.70 2.34 3.65
CA GLU A 47 -3.45 1.69 4.94
C GLU A 47 -3.16 0.19 4.75
N LEU A 48 -3.96 -0.50 3.95
CA LEU A 48 -3.77 -1.92 3.67
C LEU A 48 -2.45 -2.17 2.92
N GLU A 49 -2.06 -1.29 2.00
CA GLU A 49 -0.77 -1.36 1.32
C GLU A 49 0.40 -1.31 2.31
N GLN A 50 0.31 -0.46 3.35
CA GLN A 50 1.34 -0.41 4.40
C GLN A 50 1.42 -1.72 5.18
N VAL A 51 0.27 -2.34 5.51
CA VAL A 51 0.22 -3.65 6.17
C VAL A 51 0.84 -4.75 5.31
N VAL A 52 0.49 -4.78 4.02
CA VAL A 52 1.06 -5.74 3.05
C VAL A 52 2.57 -5.56 2.92
N LYS A 53 3.06 -4.32 2.85
CA LYS A 53 4.50 -4.01 2.82
C LYS A 53 5.21 -4.42 4.11
N ALA A 54 4.63 -4.13 5.26
CA ALA A 54 5.19 -4.48 6.56
C ALA A 54 5.27 -6.01 6.76
N GLN A 55 4.25 -6.75 6.35
CA GLN A 55 4.26 -8.22 6.39
C GLN A 55 5.26 -8.81 5.40
N SER A 56 5.34 -8.28 4.17
CA SER A 56 6.32 -8.72 3.18
C SER A 56 7.77 -8.53 3.66
N ARG A 57 8.03 -7.49 4.46
CA ARG A 57 9.33 -7.26 5.11
C ARG A 57 9.60 -8.23 6.26
N ARG A 58 8.57 -8.65 7.00
CA ARG A 58 8.67 -9.68 8.06
C ARG A 58 8.84 -11.09 7.51
N SER A 59 8.33 -11.38 6.32
CA SER A 59 8.44 -12.69 5.67
C SER A 59 9.54 -12.77 4.60
N GLY A 60 10.35 -11.72 4.43
CA GLY A 60 11.58 -11.77 3.62
C GLY A 60 12.69 -12.56 4.33
N PRO A 61 13.64 -13.16 3.59
CA PRO A 61 14.69 -13.98 4.19
C PRO A 61 15.50 -13.11 5.15
N ARG A 62 15.91 -13.76 6.24
CA ARG A 62 16.66 -13.24 7.38
C ARG A 62 18.09 -12.80 7.02
N ASP A 63 18.26 -12.07 5.92
CA ASP A 63 19.52 -11.85 5.20
C ASP A 63 19.92 -10.37 5.14
N LEU A 64 19.67 -9.64 6.24
CA LEU A 64 20.28 -8.33 6.47
C LEU A 64 21.29 -8.34 7.62
N ASP A 65 21.67 -9.52 8.13
CA ASP A 65 22.69 -9.67 9.18
C ASP A 65 24.09 -9.98 8.62
N LYS A 66 24.40 -9.57 7.39
CA LYS A 66 25.79 -9.44 6.96
C LYS A 66 26.36 -8.12 7.45
N VAL A 67 26.53 -8.02 8.77
CA VAL A 67 27.49 -7.08 9.35
C VAL A 67 28.87 -7.51 8.86
N VAL A 68 29.38 -6.84 7.82
CA VAL A 68 30.76 -7.05 7.38
C VAL A 68 31.66 -6.54 8.51
N PRO A 69 32.49 -7.38 9.15
CA PRO A 69 33.45 -6.90 10.12
C PRO A 69 34.43 -6.01 9.38
N LEU A 70 34.46 -4.72 9.70
CA LEU A 70 35.54 -3.83 9.33
C LEU A 70 36.83 -4.40 9.93
N LYS A 71 37.61 -5.11 9.11
CA LYS A 71 38.97 -5.54 9.47
C LYS A 71 39.77 -4.30 9.86
N ALA A 72 40.07 -4.18 11.14
CA ALA A 72 40.99 -3.18 11.65
C ALA A 72 42.33 -3.32 10.91
N ARG A 73 42.75 -2.22 10.27
CA ARG A 73 44.04 -2.09 9.60
C ARG A 73 45.14 -2.32 10.65
N PRO A 74 46.07 -3.28 10.47
CA PRO A 74 47.15 -3.44 11.43
C PRO A 74 48.05 -2.21 11.38
N ALA A 75 48.34 -1.65 12.56
CA ALA A 75 49.35 -0.62 12.75
C ALA A 75 50.71 -1.20 12.33
N GLY A 76 51.29 -0.62 11.28
CA GLY A 76 52.67 -0.90 10.87
C GLY A 76 53.64 -0.20 11.79
N ARG A 77 54.71 -0.92 12.15
CA ARG A 77 55.86 -0.50 12.96
C ARG A 77 56.59 0.71 12.42
#